data_AF-S4RH44-F1
#
_entry.id   AF-S4RH44-F1
#
_cell.length_a   1.000
_cell.length_b   1.000
_cell.length_c   1.000
_cell.angle_alpha   90.00
_cell.angle_beta   90.00
_cell.angle_gamma   90.00
#
_symmetry.space_group_name_H-M   'P 1'
#
loop_
_entity.id
_entity.type
_entity.pdbx_description
1 polymer ?
#
loop_
_entity_poly.entity_id
_entity_poly.type
_entity_poly.pdbx_seq_one_letter_code
_entity_poly.pdbx_strand_id
1 'polypeptide(L)'
;SQVPSEKILHAGVVLRNVILSRASHMIRDRKYHLKTYRRCCVGAELVDWLMQQSPSVHARTQAVAMWQVLLEEGVLNHDIVDQEQNFQDKLLFYRFLEDEAETPLFPLVDELRESEEELQETLILLSQLGPDALMRMILRKP
;
A
#
# COMPACT_ATOMS: atom_id res chain seq x y z
N SER A 1 -2.47 8.36 18.06
CA SER A 1 -3.05 7.02 17.87
C SER A 1 -4.43 7.23 17.27
N GLN A 2 -4.50 7.34 15.94
CA GLN A 2 -5.76 7.15 15.22
C GLN A 2 -5.81 5.67 14.90
N VAL A 3 -6.89 5.00 15.34
CA VAL A 3 -7.15 3.62 14.93
C VAL A 3 -7.51 3.66 13.45
N PRO A 4 -6.88 2.84 12.59
CA PRO A 4 -7.21 2.80 11.18
C PRO A 4 -8.72 2.57 11.00
N SER A 5 -9.35 3.31 10.09
CA SER A 5 -10.73 3.01 9.68
C SER A 5 -10.83 1.56 9.22
N GLU A 6 -11.83 0.82 9.71
CA GLU A 6 -12.05 -0.60 9.37
C GLU A 6 -12.09 -0.82 7.84
N LYS A 7 -12.64 0.15 7.11
CA LYS A 7 -12.67 0.13 5.64
C LYS A 7 -11.29 0.25 5.00
N ILE A 8 -10.40 1.04 5.59
CA ILE A 8 -9.04 1.29 5.06
C ILE A 8 -8.13 0.12 5.44
N LEU A 9 -8.33 -0.45 6.63
CA LEU A 9 -7.69 -1.70 7.02
C LEU A 9 -8.04 -2.82 6.04
N HIS A 10 -9.33 -3.00 5.76
CA HIS A 10 -9.81 -3.99 4.79
C HIS A 10 -9.25 -3.74 3.38
N ALA A 11 -9.23 -2.48 2.92
CA ALA A 11 -8.62 -2.10 1.65
C ALA A 11 -7.14 -2.52 1.56
N GLY A 12 -6.39 -2.41 2.67
CA GLY A 12 -5.00 -2.90 2.76
C GLY A 12 -4.89 -4.41 2.56
N VAL A 13 -5.73 -5.17 3.24
CA VAL A 13 -5.80 -6.64 3.12
C VAL A 13 -6.10 -7.05 1.68
N VAL A 14 -7.13 -6.45 1.07
CA VAL A 14 -7.53 -6.72 -0.31
C VAL A 14 -6.37 -6.45 -1.26
N LEU A 15 -5.76 -5.26 -1.20
CA LEU A 15 -4.64 -4.91 -2.08
C LEU A 15 -3.44 -5.84 -1.89
N ARG A 16 -3.06 -6.13 -0.64
CA ARG A 16 -1.95 -7.04 -0.32
C ARG A 16 -2.20 -8.43 -0.90
N ASN A 17 -3.40 -8.97 -0.71
CA ASN A 17 -3.78 -10.30 -1.17
C ASN A 17 -3.75 -10.39 -2.70
N VAL A 18 -4.28 -9.38 -3.40
CA VAL A 18 -4.21 -9.34 -4.87
C VAL A 18 -2.76 -9.19 -5.36
N ILE A 19 -1.93 -8.40 -4.68
CA ILE A 19 -0.48 -8.35 -4.99
C ILE A 19 0.16 -9.73 -4.82
N LEU A 20 -0.14 -10.45 -3.73
CA LEU A 20 0.38 -11.81 -3.53
C LEU A 20 -0.11 -12.79 -4.60
N SER A 21 -1.36 -12.66 -5.08
CA SER A 21 -1.93 -13.50 -6.14
C SER A 21 -1.29 -13.20 -7.51
N ARG A 22 -1.26 -11.93 -7.91
CA ARG A 22 -0.93 -11.51 -9.29
C ARG A 22 0.52 -11.10 -9.50
N ALA A 23 1.20 -10.66 -8.43
CA ALA A 23 2.52 -10.05 -8.48
C ALA A 23 3.35 -10.38 -7.22
N SER A 24 3.36 -11.65 -6.81
CA SER A 24 4.01 -12.12 -5.56
C SER A 24 5.46 -11.65 -5.37
N HIS A 25 6.20 -11.42 -6.47
CA HIS A 25 7.56 -10.90 -6.45
C HIS A 25 7.69 -9.47 -5.88
N MET A 26 6.60 -8.70 -5.78
CA MET A 26 6.60 -7.35 -5.23
C MET A 26 6.77 -7.34 -3.71
N ILE A 27 6.14 -8.28 -2.99
CA ILE A 27 6.27 -8.44 -1.54
C ILE A 27 7.37 -9.46 -1.27
N ARG A 28 8.56 -9.00 -0.87
CA ARG A 28 9.71 -9.88 -0.62
C ARG A 28 10.76 -9.24 0.28
N ASP A 29 11.62 -10.10 0.81
CA ASP A 29 12.79 -9.67 1.57
C ASP A 29 13.78 -8.93 0.67
N ARG A 30 14.22 -7.75 1.10
CA ARG A 30 15.23 -6.94 0.40
C ARG A 30 16.37 -6.60 1.36
N LYS A 31 17.60 -6.61 0.85
CA LYS A 31 18.80 -6.23 1.62
C LYS A 31 19.30 -4.86 1.18
N TYR A 32 19.54 -3.97 2.13
CA TYR A 32 20.08 -2.64 1.88
C TYR A 32 20.94 -2.19 3.06
N HIS A 33 22.15 -1.68 2.80
CA HIS A 33 23.17 -1.32 3.82
C HIS A 33 23.31 -2.36 4.96
N LEU A 34 23.47 -3.63 4.60
CA LEU A 34 23.63 -4.75 5.55
C LEU A 34 22.41 -5.02 6.46
N LYS A 35 21.30 -4.28 6.31
CA LYS A 35 20.02 -4.53 6.96
C LYS A 35 19.12 -5.32 6.02
N THR A 36 18.42 -6.31 6.57
CA THR A 36 17.37 -7.07 5.86
C THR A 36 16.02 -6.45 6.21
N TYR A 37 15.29 -6.02 5.18
CA TYR A 37 13.92 -5.55 5.26
C TYR A 37 13.02 -6.69 4.79
N ARG A 38 12.24 -7.25 5.70
CA ARG A 38 11.42 -8.44 5.40
C ARG A 38 10.10 -8.03 4.76
N ARG A 39 9.65 -8.81 3.77
CA ARG A 39 8.33 -8.70 3.12
C ARG A 39 7.93 -7.26 2.79
N CYS A 40 8.86 -6.47 2.27
CA CYS A 40 8.58 -5.09 1.89
C CYS A 40 8.17 -5.01 0.41
N CYS A 41 7.68 -3.85 0.00
CA CYS A 41 7.38 -3.44 -1.36
C CYS A 41 8.19 -2.19 -1.70
N VAL A 42 8.33 -1.87 -2.99
CA VAL A 42 8.97 -0.62 -3.43
C VAL A 42 7.90 0.38 -3.85
N GLY A 43 8.02 1.64 -3.41
CA GLY A 43 7.03 2.68 -3.70
C GLY A 43 6.73 2.85 -5.19
N ALA A 44 7.77 2.91 -6.02
CA ALA A 44 7.60 2.98 -7.48
C ALA A 44 6.90 1.74 -8.07
N GLU A 45 7.23 0.53 -7.59
CA GLU A 45 6.57 -0.71 -8.03
C GLU A 45 5.08 -0.73 -7.63
N LEU A 46 4.75 -0.23 -6.44
CA LEU A 46 3.36 -0.10 -5.97
C LEU A 46 2.55 0.87 -6.84
N VAL A 47 3.13 2.00 -7.25
CA VAL A 47 2.49 2.95 -8.15
C VAL A 47 2.25 2.31 -9.52
N ASP A 48 3.26 1.65 -10.08
CA ASP A 48 3.16 0.97 -11.37
C ASP A 48 2.06 -0.09 -11.36
N TRP A 49 2.03 -0.92 -10.32
CA TRP A 49 1.04 -1.98 -10.17
C TRP A 49 -0.38 -1.41 -10.06
N LEU A 50 -0.58 -0.37 -9.24
CA LEU A 50 -1.91 0.22 -9.03
C LEU A 50 -2.45 0.85 -10.32
N MET A 51 -1.60 1.50 -11.11
CA MET A 51 -1.96 2.03 -12.43
C MET A 51 -2.33 0.92 -13.42
N GLN A 52 -1.73 -0.27 -13.31
CA GLN A 52 -2.10 -1.42 -14.14
C GLN A 52 -3.43 -2.06 -13.73
N GLN A 53 -3.81 -1.99 -12.45
CA GLN A 53 -5.05 -2.60 -11.96
C GLN A 53 -6.30 -1.76 -12.23
N SER A 54 -6.16 -0.43 -12.30
CA SER A 54 -7.29 0.48 -12.47
C SER A 54 -7.19 1.28 -13.78
N PRO A 55 -8.09 1.07 -14.75
CA PRO A 55 -8.13 1.91 -15.96
C PRO A 55 -8.53 3.36 -15.64
N SER A 56 -9.04 3.64 -14.44
CA SER A 56 -9.46 4.98 -14.01
C SER A 56 -8.34 5.81 -13.38
N VAL A 57 -7.16 5.22 -13.14
CA VAL A 57 -5.99 5.92 -12.58
C VAL A 57 -5.10 6.39 -13.73
N HIS A 58 -5.21 7.66 -14.07
CA HIS A 58 -4.57 8.22 -15.27
C HIS A 58 -3.23 8.92 -14.98
N ALA A 59 -2.89 9.10 -13.71
CA ALA A 59 -1.68 9.81 -13.30
C ALA A 59 -1.01 9.14 -12.10
N ARG A 60 0.32 9.12 -12.09
CA ARG A 60 1.11 8.61 -10.95
C ARG A 60 0.80 9.34 -9.66
N THR A 61 0.50 10.64 -9.74
CA THR A 61 0.11 11.47 -8.58
C THR A 61 -1.20 11.00 -7.94
N GLN A 62 -2.14 10.48 -8.73
CA GLN A 62 -3.38 9.89 -8.23
C GLN A 62 -3.09 8.57 -7.50
N ALA A 63 -2.22 7.72 -8.06
CA ALA A 63 -1.79 6.49 -7.40
C ALA A 63 -1.04 6.78 -6.08
N VAL A 64 -0.15 7.78 -6.08
CA VAL A 64 0.52 8.27 -4.86
C VAL A 64 -0.50 8.70 -3.82
N ALA A 65 -1.55 9.43 -4.21
CA ALA A 65 -2.60 9.86 -3.31
C ALA A 65 -3.38 8.69 -2.70
N MET A 66 -3.65 7.64 -3.48
CA MET A 66 -4.31 6.42 -2.99
C MET A 66 -3.44 5.66 -1.99
N TRP A 67 -2.14 5.53 -2.26
CA TRP A 67 -1.20 4.93 -1.31
C TRP A 67 -0.99 5.78 -0.05
N GLN A 68 -1.06 7.10 -0.19
CA GLN A 68 -0.99 8.03 0.95
C GLN A 68 -2.12 7.77 1.96
N VAL A 69 -3.33 7.44 1.50
CA VAL A 69 -4.47 7.10 2.39
C VAL A 69 -4.10 5.91 3.31
N LEU A 70 -3.52 4.85 2.74
CA LEU A 70 -3.12 3.66 3.51
C LEU A 70 -1.96 3.96 4.45
N LEU A 71 -1.06 4.86 4.07
CA LEU A 71 0.07 5.26 4.89
C LEU A 71 -0.34 6.10 6.10
N GLU A 72 -1.23 7.07 5.91
CA GLU A 72 -1.73 7.92 7.00
C GLU A 72 -2.50 7.14 8.07
N GLU A 73 -3.15 6.05 7.67
CA GLU A 73 -3.93 5.18 8.55
C GLU A 73 -3.09 4.05 9.17
N GLY A 74 -1.80 3.97 8.85
CA GLY A 74 -0.89 2.96 9.41
C GLY A 74 -1.08 1.54 8.86
N VAL A 75 -1.83 1.41 7.76
CA VAL A 75 -2.04 0.15 7.03
C VAL A 75 -0.84 -0.18 6.13
N LEU A 76 -0.15 0.85 5.65
CA LEU A 76 1.12 0.75 4.92
C LEU A 76 2.19 1.61 5.61
N ASN A 77 3.25 1.00 6.11
CA ASN A 77 4.29 1.71 6.85
C ASN A 77 5.59 1.87 6.05
N HIS A 78 6.29 2.98 6.25
CA HIS A 78 7.59 3.23 5.61
C HIS A 78 8.72 2.56 6.40
N ASP A 79 9.43 1.63 5.77
CA ASP A 79 10.25 0.64 6.49
C ASP A 79 11.66 1.14 6.89
N ILE A 80 12.13 2.22 6.23
CA ILE A 80 13.49 2.77 6.38
C ILE A 80 13.49 4.03 7.27
N VAL A 81 12.35 4.70 7.43
CA VAL A 81 12.26 6.03 8.02
C VAL A 81 11.01 6.09 8.87
N ASP A 82 11.17 5.99 10.20
CA ASP A 82 10.08 6.04 11.19
C ASP A 82 9.30 7.37 11.19
N GLN A 83 9.66 8.34 10.34
CA GLN A 83 9.11 9.70 10.33
C GLN A 83 8.70 10.21 8.94
N GLU A 84 8.83 9.44 7.86
CA GLU A 84 8.39 9.90 6.54
C GLU A 84 6.86 9.76 6.45
N GLN A 85 6.16 10.87 6.69
CA GLN A 85 4.70 10.94 6.74
C GLN A 85 4.03 10.90 5.35
N ASN A 86 4.84 10.87 4.29
CA ASN A 86 4.38 11.04 2.91
C ASN A 86 4.86 9.85 2.06
N PHE A 87 3.93 9.21 1.37
CA PHE A 87 4.22 8.22 0.36
C PHE A 87 4.94 8.87 -0.82
N GLN A 88 5.96 8.18 -1.32
CA GLN A 88 6.78 8.63 -2.43
C GLN A 88 6.88 7.55 -3.50
N ASP A 89 6.60 7.96 -4.73
CA ASP A 89 6.87 7.24 -5.97
C ASP A 89 8.38 7.20 -6.26
N LYS A 90 9.11 6.43 -5.45
CA LYS A 90 10.57 6.28 -5.47
C LYS A 90 10.96 4.86 -5.07
N LEU A 91 12.26 4.56 -5.13
CA LEU A 91 12.85 3.30 -4.67
C LEU A 91 12.96 3.23 -3.13
N LEU A 92 11.86 3.54 -2.43
CA LEU A 92 11.73 3.44 -0.98
C LEU A 92 10.96 2.19 -0.60
N PHE A 93 11.24 1.63 0.58
CA PHE A 93 10.58 0.41 1.04
C PHE A 93 9.38 0.71 1.92
N TYR A 94 8.28 0.02 1.63
CA TYR A 94 7.04 0.06 2.40
C TYR A 94 6.63 -1.35 2.82
N ARG A 95 5.90 -1.50 3.92
CA ARG A 95 5.42 -2.78 4.42
C ARG A 95 3.95 -2.68 4.81
N PHE A 96 3.15 -3.67 4.42
CA PHE A 96 1.77 -3.79 4.89
C PHE A 96 1.73 -4.21 6.36
N LEU A 97 0.70 -3.79 7.09
CA LEU A 97 0.51 -4.11 8.49
C LEU A 97 0.52 -5.63 8.75
N GLU A 98 -0.10 -6.41 7.86
CA GLU A 98 -0.19 -7.88 7.92
C GLU A 98 1.18 -8.56 7.77
N ASP A 99 2.16 -7.86 7.18
CA ASP A 99 3.52 -8.32 7.01
C ASP A 99 4.47 -7.89 8.15
N GLU A 100 3.98 -7.17 9.16
CA GLU A 100 4.79 -6.81 10.34
C GLU A 100 4.98 -7.98 11.31
N ALA A 101 4.00 -8.88 11.40
CA ALA A 101 4.04 -10.02 12.31
C ALA A 101 5.24 -10.93 12.00
N GLU A 102 5.96 -11.41 13.02
CA GLU A 102 7.15 -12.28 12.82
C GLU A 102 6.85 -13.52 11.97
N THR A 103 5.63 -14.04 12.08
CA THR A 103 5.13 -15.14 11.27
C THR A 103 4.32 -14.60 10.08
N PRO A 104 4.67 -14.96 8.83
CA PRO A 104 3.90 -14.52 7.67
C PRO A 104 2.49 -15.10 7.69
N LEU A 105 1.51 -14.21 7.63
CA LEU A 105 0.12 -14.57 7.37
C LEU A 105 -0.05 -14.70 5.86
N PHE A 106 -0.12 -15.94 5.38
CA PHE A 106 -0.48 -16.22 4.00
C PHE A 106 -1.99 -16.38 3.92
N PRO A 107 -2.66 -15.62 3.04
CA PRO A 107 -4.10 -15.74 2.87
C PRO A 107 -4.48 -17.12 2.34
N LEU A 108 -5.65 -17.60 2.73
CA LEU A 108 -6.25 -18.81 2.17
C LEU A 108 -6.67 -18.57 0.71
N VAL A 109 -6.85 -19.64 -0.05
CA VAL A 109 -7.28 -19.55 -1.47
C VAL A 109 -8.61 -18.81 -1.63
N ASP A 110 -9.55 -19.05 -0.70
CA ASP A 110 -10.84 -18.37 -0.72
C ASP A 110 -10.70 -16.87 -0.44
N GLU A 111 -9.85 -16.48 0.52
CA GLU A 111 -9.57 -15.07 0.84
C GLU A 111 -8.90 -14.33 -0.34
N LEU A 112 -8.02 -15.03 -1.08
CA LEU A 112 -7.43 -14.49 -2.31
C LEU A 112 -8.52 -14.24 -3.35
N ARG A 113 -9.44 -15.19 -3.55
CA ARG A 113 -10.54 -15.05 -4.51
C ARG A 113 -11.47 -13.90 -4.14
N GLU A 114 -11.85 -13.80 -2.87
CA GLU A 114 -12.67 -12.69 -2.35
C GLU A 114 -11.98 -11.34 -2.57
N SER A 115 -10.68 -11.26 -2.26
CA SER A 115 -9.89 -10.04 -2.50
C SER A 115 -9.84 -9.66 -3.99
N GLU A 116 -9.80 -10.64 -4.90
CA GLU A 116 -9.87 -10.35 -6.34
C GLU A 116 -11.22 -9.81 -6.79
N GLU A 117 -12.32 -10.28 -6.20
CA GLU A 117 -13.68 -9.81 -6.48
C GLU A 117 -13.90 -8.37 -5.94
N GLU A 118 -13.33 -8.05 -4.78
CA GLU A 118 -13.47 -6.75 -4.11
C GLU A 118 -12.49 -5.67 -4.60
N LEU A 119 -11.52 -6.05 -5.45
CA LEU A 119 -10.45 -5.15 -5.90
C LEU A 119 -10.98 -3.85 -6.51
N GLN A 120 -11.98 -3.92 -7.38
CA GLN A 120 -12.50 -2.72 -8.06
C GLN A 120 -13.18 -1.75 -7.09
N GLU A 121 -13.97 -2.26 -6.15
CA GLU A 121 -14.62 -1.44 -5.12
C GLU A 121 -13.57 -0.77 -4.20
N THR A 122 -12.54 -1.52 -3.83
CA THR A 122 -11.40 -1.02 -3.05
C THR A 122 -10.66 0.10 -3.77
N LEU A 123 -10.40 -0.05 -5.08
CA LEU A 123 -9.75 0.98 -5.89
C LEU A 123 -10.62 2.23 -6.01
N ILE A 124 -11.94 2.08 -6.18
CA ILE A 124 -12.87 3.22 -6.21
C ILE A 124 -12.85 3.97 -4.88
N LEU A 125 -12.95 3.26 -3.75
CA LEU A 125 -12.88 3.86 -2.40
C LEU A 125 -11.61 4.69 -2.23
N LEU A 126 -10.44 4.11 -2.51
CA LEU A 126 -9.16 4.79 -2.35
C LEU A 126 -9.04 5.99 -3.31
N SER A 127 -9.58 5.89 -4.53
CA SER A 127 -9.57 7.00 -5.48
C SER A 127 -10.40 8.21 -5.01
N GLN A 128 -11.47 7.97 -4.23
CA GLN A 128 -12.31 9.02 -3.65
C GLN A 128 -11.64 9.68 -2.44
N LEU A 129 -10.90 8.90 -1.65
CA LEU A 129 -10.18 9.39 -0.46
C LEU A 129 -8.84 10.06 -0.81
N GLY A 130 -8.21 9.64 -1.92
CA GLY A 130 -6.88 10.10 -2.34
C GLY A 130 -6.72 11.62 -2.41
N PRO A 131 -7.61 12.37 -3.08
CA PRO A 131 -7.47 13.82 -3.21
C PRO A 131 -7.35 14.57 -1.88
N ASP A 132 -8.10 14.14 -0.85
CA ASP A 132 -8.03 14.74 0.49
C ASP A 132 -6.69 14.43 1.17
N ALA A 133 -6.25 13.17 1.12
CA ALA A 133 -4.95 12.77 1.64
C ALA A 133 -3.81 13.51 0.95
N LEU A 134 -3.86 13.65 -0.39
CA LEU A 134 -2.88 14.42 -1.15
C LEU A 134 -2.86 15.90 -0.76
N MET A 135 -4.02 16.51 -0.56
CA MET A 135 -4.09 17.91 -0.11
C MET A 135 -3.45 18.07 1.27
N ARG A 136 -3.77 17.20 2.23
CA ARG A 136 -3.14 17.19 3.56
C ARG A 136 -1.62 16.97 3.46
N MET A 137 -1.17 16.08 2.57
CA MET A 137 0.25 15.82 2.32
C MET A 137 1.00 17.05 1.78
N ILE A 138 0.40 17.78 0.84
CA ILE A 138 0.99 18.99 0.23
C ILE A 138 1.05 20.14 1.25
N LEU A 139 -0.03 20.35 2.00
CA LEU A 139 -0.13 21.44 2.99
C LEU A 139 0.82 21.26 4.20
N ARG A 140 1.35 20.05 4.42
CA ARG A 140 2.37 19.79 5.46
C ARG A 140 3.77 20.25 5.09
N LYS A 141 4.02 20.64 3.83
CA LYS A 141 5.34 21.17 3.43
C LYS A 141 5.45 22.65 3.88
N PRO A 142 6.49 23.00 4.66
CA PRO A 142 6.71 24.38 5.13
C PRO A 142 7.08 25.34 4.01
#